data_AF-A0A7Y8HJB6-F1
#
_entry.id   AF-A0A7Y8HJB6-F1
#
_cell.length_a   1.000
_cell.length_b   1.000
_cell.length_c   1.000
_cell.angle_alpha   90.00
_cell.angle_beta   90.00
_cell.angle_gamma   90.00
#
_symmetry.space_group_name_H-M   'P 1'
#
loop_
_entity.id
_entity.type
_entity.pdbx_description
1 polymer ?
#
loop_
_entity_poly.entity_id
_entity_poly.type
_entity_poly.pdbx_seq_one_letter_code
_entity_poly.pdbx_strand_id
1 'polypeptide(L)'
;MSDFGIKKQFSNGELSLSTFYALHDNVLSSVYNSDFKANILQNVGEAEVYGINLISSFEPFDNFLLFFNPSIQKSSIKNTLVYQNKLFDIKNNTIPETPKVIVKSGAIYHHDSFSHSIMLKTVGSQFGDIENNQKVKGYTNIDTRHEYSFKTIFSNS
;
A
#
# COMPACT_ATOMS: atom_id res chain seq x y z
N MET A 1 -6.03 -3.36 17.67
CA MET A 1 -5.00 -3.62 16.64
C MET A 1 -3.80 -4.23 17.33
N SER A 2 -3.16 -5.21 16.69
CA SER A 2 -1.93 -5.83 17.16
C SER A 2 -0.91 -5.84 16.02
N ASP A 3 0.34 -5.55 16.32
CA ASP A 3 1.45 -5.60 15.36
C ASP A 3 2.68 -6.27 15.97
N PHE A 4 3.49 -6.86 15.10
CA PHE A 4 4.77 -7.45 15.48
C PHE A 4 5.79 -7.14 14.39
N GLY A 5 7.02 -6.82 14.78
CA GLY A 5 8.08 -6.48 13.85
C GLY A 5 9.45 -6.95 14.32
N ILE A 6 10.28 -7.32 13.35
CA ILE A 6 11.70 -7.57 13.55
C ILE A 6 12.49 -6.73 12.56
N LYS A 7 13.58 -6.14 13.04
CA LYS A 7 14.53 -5.39 12.23
C LYS A 7 15.93 -5.96 12.41
N LYS A 8 16.66 -6.06 11.31
CA LYS A 8 18.08 -6.40 11.29
C LYS A 8 18.83 -5.37 10.46
N GLN A 9 19.88 -4.82 11.05
CA GLN A 9 20.81 -3.89 10.39
C GLN A 9 22.11 -4.61 10.06
N PHE A 10 22.68 -4.27 8.92
CA PHE A 10 23.98 -4.73 8.44
C PHE A 10 24.86 -3.51 8.20
N SER A 11 26.14 -3.73 7.91
CA SER A 11 27.04 -2.63 7.54
C SER A 11 26.64 -1.93 6.24
N ASN A 12 25.91 -2.62 5.37
CA ASN A 12 25.57 -2.17 4.02
C ASN A 12 24.06 -2.27 3.73
N GLY A 13 23.22 -2.09 4.74
CA GLY A 13 21.77 -2.06 4.53
C GLY A 13 20.96 -2.51 5.74
N GLU A 14 19.66 -2.62 5.52
CA GLU A 14 18.71 -3.03 6.55
C GLU A 14 17.56 -3.87 5.99
N LEU A 15 17.01 -4.68 6.88
CA LEU A 15 15.85 -5.52 6.62
C LEU A 15 14.88 -5.36 7.79
N SER A 16 13.64 -5.00 7.51
CA SER A 16 12.55 -4.96 8.49
C SER A 16 11.37 -5.78 7.99
N LEU A 17 10.91 -6.72 8.80
CA LEU A 17 9.73 -7.52 8.54
C LEU A 17 8.71 -7.22 9.63
N SER A 18 7.47 -6.94 9.24
CA SER A 18 6.37 -6.71 10.18
C SER A 18 5.11 -7.43 9.74
N THR A 19 4.30 -7.83 10.72
CA THR A 19 2.95 -8.35 10.53
C THR A 19 1.98 -7.52 11.37
N PHE A 20 0.74 -7.45 10.93
CA PHE A 20 -0.31 -6.75 11.67
C PHE A 20 -1.64 -7.49 11.55
N TYR A 21 -2.48 -7.27 12.56
CA TYR A 21 -3.87 -7.70 12.61
C TYR A 21 -4.71 -6.57 13.23
N ALA A 22 -5.76 -6.16 12.52
CA ALA A 22 -6.66 -5.10 12.91
C ALA A 22 -8.10 -5.57 12.78
N LEU A 23 -8.91 -5.20 13.77
CA LEU A 23 -10.36 -5.25 13.71
C LEU A 23 -10.83 -3.80 13.65
N HIS A 24 -11.74 -3.53 12.73
CA HIS A 24 -12.38 -2.24 12.56
C HIS A 24 -13.87 -2.41 12.75
N ASP A 25 -14.43 -1.61 13.66
CA ASP A 25 -15.88 -1.50 13.83
C ASP A 25 -16.39 -0.34 12.98
N ASN A 26 -17.66 -0.41 12.59
CA ASN A 26 -18.36 0.66 11.88
C ASN A 26 -17.71 1.09 10.56
N VAL A 27 -17.24 0.13 9.76
CA VAL A 27 -16.61 0.41 8.47
C VAL A 27 -17.63 1.10 7.56
N LEU A 28 -17.33 2.32 7.12
CA LEU A 28 -18.15 3.04 6.15
C LEU A 28 -17.74 2.63 4.73
N SER A 29 -18.69 2.21 3.91
CA SER A 29 -18.46 1.89 2.52
C SER A 29 -19.58 2.38 1.61
N SER A 30 -19.26 2.57 0.33
CA SER A 30 -20.21 2.95 -0.70
C SER A 30 -21.03 1.73 -1.13
N VAL A 31 -22.34 1.82 -1.00
CA VAL A 31 -23.31 0.85 -1.50
C VAL A 31 -24.09 1.48 -2.65
N TYR A 32 -24.22 0.76 -3.77
CA TYR A 32 -25.02 1.25 -4.89
C TYR A 32 -26.51 1.14 -4.58
N ASN A 33 -27.23 2.25 -4.65
CA ASN A 33 -28.68 2.30 -4.49
C ASN A 33 -29.36 2.39 -5.86
N SER A 34 -30.15 1.37 -6.22
CA SER A 34 -30.88 1.30 -7.49
C SER A 34 -31.97 2.35 -7.64
N ASP A 35 -32.58 2.78 -6.53
CA ASP A 35 -33.73 3.69 -6.53
C ASP A 35 -33.29 5.13 -6.79
N PHE A 36 -32.15 5.53 -6.22
CA PHE A 36 -31.55 6.86 -6.43
C PHE A 36 -30.51 6.89 -7.55
N LYS A 37 -30.19 5.74 -8.16
CA LYS A 37 -29.11 5.56 -9.16
C LYS A 37 -27.79 6.19 -8.69
N ALA A 38 -27.50 6.07 -7.40
CA ALA A 38 -26.40 6.76 -6.75
C ALA A 38 -25.74 5.87 -5.69
N ASN A 39 -24.48 6.15 -5.43
CA ASN A 39 -23.70 5.55 -4.36
C ASN A 39 -23.98 6.27 -3.04
N ILE A 40 -24.35 5.52 -2.01
CA ILE A 40 -24.58 6.05 -0.66
C ILE A 40 -23.56 5.44 0.30
N LEU A 41 -23.06 6.26 1.23
CA LEU A 41 -22.18 5.78 2.29
C LEU A 41 -23.02 5.11 3.38
N GLN A 42 -22.69 3.86 3.69
CA GLN A 42 -23.34 3.11 4.74
C GLN A 42 -22.31 2.37 5.60
N ASN A 43 -22.63 2.25 6.88
CA ASN A 43 -21.88 1.40 7.79
C ASN A 43 -22.15 -0.08 7.44
N VAL A 44 -21.08 -0.79 7.07
CA VAL A 44 -21.10 -2.21 6.68
C VAL A 44 -20.68 -3.15 7.82
N GLY A 45 -20.62 -2.64 9.04
CA GLY A 45 -20.34 -3.38 10.26
C GLY A 45 -18.85 -3.54 10.51
N GLU A 46 -18.45 -4.74 10.91
CA GLU A 46 -17.09 -5.07 11.30
C GLU A 46 -16.27 -5.59 10.12
N ALA A 47 -14.97 -5.28 10.10
CA ALA A 47 -14.03 -5.90 9.20
C ALA A 47 -12.73 -6.25 9.91
N GLU A 48 -12.10 -7.33 9.48
CA GLU A 48 -10.72 -7.64 9.85
C GLU A 48 -9.78 -7.30 8.70
N VAL A 49 -8.58 -6.86 9.04
CA VAL A 49 -7.48 -6.66 8.10
C VAL A 49 -6.21 -7.21 8.72
N TYR A 50 -5.47 -7.99 7.96
CA TYR A 50 -4.16 -8.46 8.38
C TYR A 50 -3.20 -8.53 7.21
N GLY A 51 -1.92 -8.45 7.51
CA GLY A 51 -0.92 -8.40 6.47
C GLY A 51 0.50 -8.53 6.98
N ILE A 52 1.41 -8.52 6.01
CA ILE A 52 2.84 -8.62 6.17
C ILE A 52 3.52 -7.57 5.29
N ASN A 53 4.48 -6.87 5.87
CA ASN A 53 5.28 -5.86 5.18
C ASN A 53 6.74 -6.22 5.31
N LEU A 54 7.43 -6.26 4.18
CA LEU A 54 8.88 -6.30 4.13
C LEU A 54 9.36 -4.93 3.67
N ILE A 55 10.34 -4.38 4.38
CA ILE A 55 11.09 -3.20 4.00
C ILE A 55 12.55 -3.62 3.94
N SER A 56 13.19 -3.42 2.80
CA SER A 56 14.60 -3.75 2.63
C SER A 56 15.32 -2.67 1.86
N SER A 57 16.54 -2.37 2.31
CA SER A 57 17.49 -1.53 1.60
C SER A 57 18.88 -2.15 1.64
N PHE A 58 19.63 -1.98 0.57
CA PHE A 58 20.94 -2.60 0.40
C PHE A 58 21.86 -1.70 -0.41
N GLU A 59 23.05 -1.47 0.09
CA GLU A 59 24.09 -0.65 -0.52
C GLU A 59 25.22 -1.58 -1.01
N PRO A 60 25.14 -2.14 -2.22
CA PRO A 60 26.22 -3.00 -2.74
C PRO A 60 27.54 -2.24 -2.90
N PHE A 61 27.48 -0.93 -3.09
CA PHE A 61 28.60 0.00 -3.19
C PHE A 61 28.23 1.29 -2.46
N ASP A 62 29.21 2.06 -2.00
CA ASP A 62 29.00 3.30 -1.22
C ASP A 62 28.14 4.36 -1.94
N ASN A 63 27.99 4.24 -3.26
CA ASN A 63 27.29 5.19 -4.10
C ASN A 63 26.07 4.60 -4.81
N PHE A 64 25.61 3.41 -4.41
CA PHE A 64 24.47 2.75 -5.01
C PHE A 64 23.59 2.12 -3.95
N LEU A 65 22.30 2.48 -3.94
CA LEU A 65 21.30 1.98 -3.01
C LEU A 65 20.21 1.26 -3.79
N LEU A 66 19.88 0.05 -3.35
CA LEU A 66 18.75 -0.75 -3.82
C LEU A 66 17.71 -0.85 -2.71
N PHE A 67 16.43 -0.87 -3.08
CA PHE A 67 15.37 -1.19 -2.13
C PHE A 67 14.29 -2.07 -2.75
N PHE A 68 13.69 -2.92 -1.92
CA PHE A 68 12.60 -3.81 -2.30
C PHE A 68 11.63 -3.99 -1.14
N ASN A 69 10.42 -3.45 -1.31
CA ASN A 69 9.44 -3.27 -0.26
C ASN A 69 8.07 -3.84 -0.68
N PRO A 70 7.88 -5.17 -0.64
CA PRO A 70 6.58 -5.78 -0.86
C PRO A 70 5.71 -5.70 0.40
N SER A 71 4.41 -5.50 0.17
CA SER A 71 3.36 -5.50 1.17
C SER A 71 2.23 -6.39 0.67
N ILE A 72 1.79 -7.31 1.52
CA ILE A 72 0.68 -8.22 1.23
C ILE A 72 -0.31 -8.10 2.37
N GLN A 73 -1.58 -7.89 2.02
CA GLN A 73 -2.65 -7.80 3.00
C GLN A 73 -3.94 -8.44 2.51
N LYS A 74 -4.78 -8.82 3.46
CA LYS A 74 -6.13 -9.29 3.22
C LYS A 74 -7.06 -8.55 4.16
N SER A 75 -8.18 -8.10 3.62
CA SER A 75 -9.31 -7.58 4.36
C SER A 75 -10.52 -8.48 4.16
N SER A 76 -11.38 -8.55 5.17
CA SER A 76 -12.57 -9.40 5.16
C SER A 76 -13.66 -8.77 6.03
N ILE A 77 -14.82 -8.52 5.43
CA ILE A 77 -16.01 -8.03 6.13
C ILE A 77 -16.61 -9.19 6.94
N LYS A 78 -16.98 -8.94 8.19
CA LYS A 78 -17.51 -9.97 9.09
C LYS A 78 -19.02 -10.09 9.07
N ASN A 79 -19.70 -9.04 8.62
CA ASN A 79 -21.15 -8.92 8.74
C ASN A 79 -21.83 -8.99 7.37
N THR A 80 -23.05 -9.49 7.38
CA THR A 80 -23.98 -9.32 6.26
C THR A 80 -24.64 -7.95 6.39
N LEU A 81 -24.84 -7.25 5.27
CA LEU A 81 -25.50 -5.94 5.29
C LEU A 81 -27.00 -6.12 5.05
N VAL A 82 -27.82 -5.48 5.88
CA VAL A 82 -29.26 -5.32 5.62
C VAL A 82 -29.54 -3.85 5.38
N TYR A 83 -30.06 -3.53 4.21
CA TYR A 83 -30.42 -2.17 3.83
C TYR A 83 -31.79 -2.16 3.14
N GLN A 84 -32.71 -1.32 3.62
CA GLN A 84 -34.08 -1.22 3.08
C GLN A 84 -34.79 -2.59 2.95
N ASN A 85 -34.68 -3.45 3.97
CA ASN A 85 -35.19 -4.83 3.97
C ASN A 85 -34.59 -5.77 2.90
N LYS A 86 -33.54 -5.35 2.20
CA LYS A 86 -32.76 -6.19 1.28
C LYS A 86 -31.50 -6.67 1.98
N LEU A 87 -31.25 -7.97 1.88
CA LEU A 87 -30.07 -8.61 2.43
C LEU A 87 -28.98 -8.66 1.35
N PHE A 88 -27.83 -8.09 1.67
CA PHE A 88 -26.64 -8.07 0.83
C PHE A 88 -25.61 -9.01 1.44
N ASP A 89 -25.33 -10.11 0.74
CA ASP A 89 -24.33 -11.10 1.18
C ASP A 89 -22.92 -10.62 0.87
N ILE A 90 -22.42 -9.71 1.70
CA ILE A 90 -21.07 -9.13 1.61
C ILE A 90 -20.11 -9.73 2.63
N LYS A 91 -20.55 -10.75 3.37
CA LYS A 91 -19.71 -11.38 4.39
C LYS A 91 -18.54 -12.09 3.71
N ASN A 92 -17.35 -11.89 4.25
CA ASN A 92 -16.05 -12.31 3.71
C ASN A 92 -15.58 -11.58 2.45
N ASN A 93 -16.33 -10.59 1.97
CA ASN A 93 -15.84 -9.75 0.87
C ASN A 93 -14.65 -8.91 1.33
N THR A 94 -13.79 -8.59 0.37
CA THR A 94 -12.65 -7.70 0.57
C THR A 94 -13.15 -6.26 0.61
N ILE A 95 -12.60 -5.45 1.52
CA ILE A 95 -12.89 -4.01 1.57
C ILE A 95 -12.48 -3.38 0.22
N PRO A 96 -13.30 -2.49 -0.37
CA PRO A 96 -12.97 -1.78 -1.59
C PRO A 96 -11.67 -0.97 -1.45
N GLU A 97 -11.07 -0.66 -2.59
CA GLU A 97 -9.86 0.19 -2.66
C GLU A 97 -8.67 -0.33 -1.85
N THR A 98 -8.71 -1.61 -1.48
CA THR A 98 -7.72 -2.28 -0.64
C THR A 98 -7.00 -3.34 -1.48
N PRO A 99 -5.94 -2.98 -2.22
CA PRO A 99 -5.21 -3.93 -3.04
C PRO A 99 -4.51 -4.96 -2.14
N LYS A 100 -4.55 -6.23 -2.54
CA LYS A 100 -3.97 -7.33 -1.77
C LYS A 100 -2.44 -7.31 -1.75
N VAL A 101 -1.83 -6.72 -2.78
CA VAL A 101 -0.38 -6.71 -2.97
C VAL A 101 0.04 -5.33 -3.46
N ILE A 102 1.06 -4.76 -2.83
CA ILE A 102 1.78 -3.57 -3.29
C ILE A 102 3.26 -3.90 -3.26
N VAL A 103 3.99 -3.62 -4.34
CA VAL A 103 5.44 -3.76 -4.38
C VAL A 103 6.05 -2.43 -4.77
N LYS A 104 6.96 -1.91 -3.94
CA LYS A 104 7.80 -0.77 -4.26
C LYS A 104 9.24 -1.22 -4.35
N SER A 105 9.92 -0.91 -5.44
CA SER A 105 11.34 -1.21 -5.59
C SER A 105 12.05 -0.12 -6.35
N GLY A 106 13.36 -0.08 -6.26
CA GLY A 106 14.11 0.92 -7.00
C GLY A 106 15.60 0.87 -6.73
N ALA A 107 16.28 1.74 -7.46
CA ALA A 107 17.70 1.95 -7.37
C ALA A 107 17.99 3.46 -7.33
N ILE A 108 18.97 3.85 -6.53
CA ILE A 108 19.49 5.20 -6.45
C ILE A 108 21.01 5.11 -6.64
N TYR A 109 21.54 5.90 -7.56
CA TYR A 109 22.96 6.01 -7.85
C TYR A 109 23.41 7.44 -7.60
N HIS A 110 24.52 7.59 -6.90
CA HIS A 110 25.18 8.86 -6.64
C HIS A 110 26.54 8.90 -7.33
N HIS A 111 26.85 10.03 -7.96
CA HIS A 111 28.17 10.27 -8.53
C HIS A 111 28.50 11.76 -8.44
N ASP A 112 29.41 12.10 -7.52
CA ASP A 112 29.79 13.48 -7.19
C ASP A 112 28.56 14.37 -6.91
N SER A 113 28.32 15.36 -7.78
CA SER A 113 27.19 16.28 -7.68
C SER A 113 25.89 15.72 -8.28
N PHE A 114 25.92 14.55 -8.91
CA PHE A 114 24.77 13.96 -9.58
C PHE A 114 24.11 12.87 -8.75
N SER A 115 22.78 12.79 -8.84
CA SER A 115 22.00 11.65 -8.38
C SER A 115 21.01 11.21 -9.44
N HIS A 116 20.91 9.90 -9.64
CA HIS A 116 19.98 9.27 -10.55
C HIS A 116 19.17 8.22 -9.80
N SER A 117 17.87 8.20 -9.97
CA SER A 117 17.03 7.17 -9.40
C SER A 117 15.98 6.67 -10.37
N ILE A 118 15.66 5.39 -10.22
CA ILE A 118 14.55 4.72 -10.87
C ILE A 118 13.75 3.98 -9.81
N MET A 119 12.44 4.16 -9.82
CA MET A 119 11.52 3.54 -8.88
C MET A 119 10.37 2.87 -9.63
N LEU A 120 9.99 1.71 -9.16
CA LEU A 120 8.88 0.91 -9.64
C LEU A 120 7.85 0.77 -8.52
N LYS A 121 6.59 1.05 -8.82
CA LYS A 121 5.46 0.80 -7.92
C LYS A 121 4.43 -0.04 -8.63
N THR A 122 4.28 -1.29 -8.22
CA THR A 122 3.23 -2.20 -8.70
C THR A 122 2.14 -2.32 -7.65
N VAL A 123 0.89 -2.14 -8.06
CA VAL A 123 -0.31 -2.27 -7.24
C VAL A 123 -1.18 -3.37 -7.84
N GLY A 124 -1.51 -4.38 -7.04
CA GLY A 124 -2.39 -5.47 -7.44
C GLY A 124 -3.82 -4.99 -7.69
N SER A 125 -4.64 -5.84 -8.32
CA SER A 125 -6.06 -5.54 -8.50
C SER A 125 -6.78 -5.40 -7.17
N GLN A 126 -7.80 -4.54 -7.14
CA GLN A 126 -8.68 -4.31 -6.00
C GLN A 126 -10.14 -4.29 -6.46
N PHE A 127 -11.08 -4.30 -5.53
CA PHE A 127 -12.49 -4.10 -5.85
C PHE A 127 -12.87 -2.64 -5.67
N GLY A 128 -13.75 -2.13 -6.54
CA GLY A 128 -14.32 -0.78 -6.47
C GLY A 128 -15.64 -0.73 -5.70
N ASP A 129 -16.23 -1.89 -5.38
CA ASP A 129 -17.48 -2.01 -4.65
C ASP A 129 -17.42 -3.06 -3.53
N ILE A 130 -18.31 -2.89 -2.55
CA ILE A 130 -18.36 -3.73 -1.34
C ILE A 130 -18.88 -5.15 -1.63
N GLU A 131 -19.64 -5.30 -2.72
CA GLU A 131 -20.12 -6.60 -3.20
C GLU A 131 -19.04 -7.38 -3.97
N ASN A 132 -17.89 -6.77 -4.24
CA ASN A 132 -16.78 -7.35 -5.01
C ASN A 132 -17.17 -7.75 -6.45
N ASN A 133 -18.14 -7.05 -7.04
CA ASN A 133 -18.56 -7.24 -8.43
C ASN A 133 -17.71 -6.41 -9.40
N GLN A 134 -17.18 -5.26 -8.95
CA GLN A 134 -16.39 -4.36 -9.78
C GLN A 134 -14.90 -4.52 -9.49
N LYS A 135 -14.21 -5.29 -10.33
CA LYS A 135 -12.75 -5.46 -10.22
C LYS A 135 -12.00 -4.34 -10.96
N VAL A 136 -11.23 -3.55 -10.21
CA VAL A 136 -10.28 -2.57 -10.74
C VAL A 136 -8.95 -3.28 -11.01
N LYS A 137 -8.46 -3.17 -12.25
CA LYS A 137 -7.20 -3.81 -12.66
C LYS A 137 -6.02 -3.16 -11.91
N GLY A 138 -5.03 -3.99 -11.58
CA GLY A 138 -3.77 -3.51 -11.04
C GLY A 138 -2.98 -2.71 -12.07
N TYR A 139 -1.98 -1.97 -11.61
CA TYR A 139 -1.15 -1.11 -12.44
C TYR A 139 0.29 -1.08 -11.94
N THR A 140 1.19 -0.63 -12.80
CA THR A 140 2.60 -0.38 -12.46
C THR A 140 2.99 0.99 -12.95
N ASN A 141 3.62 1.77 -12.06
CA ASN A 141 4.22 3.06 -12.37
C ASN A 141 5.74 2.95 -12.34
N ILE A 142 6.39 3.68 -13.24
CA ILE A 142 7.85 3.82 -13.32
C ILE A 142 8.16 5.31 -13.16
N ASP A 143 8.89 5.64 -12.11
CA ASP A 143 9.33 7.00 -11.83
C ASP A 143 10.85 7.06 -12.01
N THR A 144 11.32 8.09 -12.73
CA THR A 144 12.75 8.36 -12.88
C THR A 144 13.04 9.79 -12.43
N ARG A 145 14.18 9.99 -11.77
CA ARG A 145 14.57 11.30 -11.25
C ARG A 145 16.07 11.50 -11.41
N HIS A 146 16.44 12.68 -11.87
CA HIS A 146 17.83 13.09 -12.11
C HIS A 146 18.04 14.44 -11.42
N GLU A 147 19.08 14.52 -10.59
CA GLU A 147 19.37 15.69 -9.76
C GLU A 147 20.83 16.10 -9.90
N TYR A 148 21.08 17.40 -9.74
CA TYR A 148 22.41 17.98 -9.70
C TYR A 148 22.51 18.99 -8.55
N SER A 149 23.51 18.81 -7.69
CA SER A 149 23.79 19.66 -6.54
C SER A 149 24.97 20.59 -6.83
N PHE A 150 24.70 21.90 -6.85
CA PHE A 150 25.73 22.93 -6.94
C PHE A 150 26.52 22.99 -5.62
N LYS A 151 27.84 23.03 -5.68
CA LYS A 151 28.67 23.35 -4.50
C LYS A 151 28.45 24.82 -4.14
N THR A 152 28.01 25.10 -2.92
CA THR A 152 27.92 26.47 -2.39
C THR A 152 29.31 27.11 -2.36
N ILE A 153 29.53 28.18 -3.12
CA ILE A 153 30.84 28.86 -3.24
C ILE A 153 30.95 30.09 -2.31
N PHE A 154 30.04 30.26 -1.34
CA PHE A 154 30.16 31.35 -0.37
C PHE A 154 31.02 30.93 0.82
N SER A 155 32.33 31.18 0.68
CA SER A 155 33.26 31.38 1.80
C SER A 155 33.15 32.84 2.24
N ASN A 156 32.54 33.13 3.38
CA ASN A 156 32.71 34.42 4.03
C ASN A 156 34.16 34.50 4.54
N SER A 157 34.96 35.30 3.83
CA SER A 157 36.23 35.88 4.29
C SER A 157 36.03 36.84 5.45
#